data_AF-A0A383CUM6-F1
#
_entry.id   AF-A0A383CUM6-F1
#
_cell.length_a   1.000
_cell.length_b   1.000
_cell.length_c   1.000
_cell.angle_alpha   90.00
_cell.angle_beta   90.00
_cell.angle_gamma   90.00
#
_symmetry.space_group_name_H-M   'P 1'
#
loop_
_entity.id
_entity.type
_entity.pdbx_description
1 polymer ?
#
loop_
_entity_poly.entity_id
_entity_poly.type
_entity_poly.pdbx_seq_one_letter_code
_entity_poly.pdbx_strand_id
1 'polypeptide(L)'
;FSGTDIKKTPFEVSASGAVYKGNSDNLTIRVEENTNVKIAIPGSEVLGTDLNSDLNTSTKVSQLNGGSGISEGTFSITDRSGNTKTINIISSMTVGDVIAVINSSSPNITDSINSTGNGITVTDKSSVIKQSLTISEVSGGTTAASLGIIGKKDGNIEGIDLNAGLSRETLISELNGGNGLTLGDVGIVNGAASGTISLSSATTIGQIIDLINNSGKNVTASIDRAGNALQVISNNSST
;
A
#
# COMPACT_ATOMS: atom_id res chain seq x y z
N PHE A 1 -7.77 18.40 14.60
CA PHE A 1 -7.83 18.27 13.14
C PHE A 1 -7.42 19.52 12.37
N SER A 2 -7.03 20.64 13.00
CA SER A 2 -6.62 21.85 12.26
C SER A 2 -5.10 21.96 12.03
N GLY A 3 -4.34 20.89 12.28
CA GLY A 3 -2.87 20.93 12.29
C GLY A 3 -2.34 21.79 13.44
N THR A 4 -1.45 22.74 13.16
CA THR A 4 -0.96 23.73 14.14
C THR A 4 -1.90 24.93 14.32
N ASP A 5 -2.90 25.10 13.46
CA ASP A 5 -3.93 26.15 13.50
C ASP A 5 -5.04 25.82 14.51
N ILE A 6 -4.68 25.54 15.76
CA ILE A 6 -5.59 25.06 16.82
C ILE A 6 -6.73 26.01 17.19
N LYS A 7 -6.66 27.28 16.75
CA LYS A 7 -7.69 28.31 16.99
C LYS A 7 -8.71 28.45 15.85
N LYS A 8 -8.48 27.84 14.69
CA LYS A 8 -9.44 27.83 13.58
C LYS A 8 -10.33 26.60 13.67
N THR A 9 -11.63 26.78 13.39
CA THR A 9 -12.53 25.64 13.14
C THR A 9 -12.01 24.88 11.93
N PRO A 10 -11.65 23.59 12.06
CA PRO A 10 -10.95 22.86 10.99
C PRO A 10 -11.81 22.65 9.75
N PHE A 11 -13.13 22.61 9.90
CA PHE A 11 -14.06 22.38 8.81
C PHE A 11 -15.18 23.42 8.82
N GLU A 12 -15.44 24.00 7.66
CA GLU A 12 -16.59 24.88 7.43
C GLU A 12 -17.45 24.27 6.33
N VAL A 13 -18.76 24.17 6.56
CA VAL A 13 -19.69 23.65 5.55
C VAL A 13 -19.95 24.73 4.50
N SER A 14 -19.82 24.37 3.23
CA SER A 14 -20.10 25.23 2.08
C SER A 14 -21.10 24.55 1.13
N ALA A 15 -21.63 25.31 0.17
CA ALA A 15 -22.56 24.79 -0.85
C ALA A 15 -21.97 23.64 -1.70
N SER A 16 -20.64 23.52 -1.75
CA SER A 16 -19.89 22.49 -2.49
C SER A 16 -19.26 21.42 -1.59
N GLY A 17 -19.62 21.36 -0.30
CA GLY A 17 -19.09 20.38 0.67
C GLY A 17 -18.34 21.00 1.84
N ALA A 18 -17.60 20.20 2.59
CA ALA A 18 -16.79 20.64 3.72
C ALA A 18 -15.45 21.23 3.25
N VAL A 19 -15.13 22.45 3.66
CA VAL A 19 -13.86 23.12 3.39
C VAL A 19 -12.93 22.91 4.57
N TYR A 20 -11.76 22.32 4.33
CA TYR A 20 -10.70 22.27 5.32
C TYR A 20 -10.05 23.65 5.48
N LYS A 21 -9.93 24.12 6.73
CA LYS A 21 -9.41 25.46 7.10
C LYS A 21 -8.19 25.40 8.02
N GLY A 22 -7.75 24.20 8.38
CA GLY A 22 -6.49 24.01 9.09
C GLY A 22 -5.33 23.90 8.13
N ASN A 23 -4.11 23.84 8.68
CA ASN A 23 -2.90 23.64 7.88
C ASN A 23 -2.47 22.17 7.85
N SER A 24 -1.44 21.85 7.08
CA SER A 24 -0.88 20.49 6.94
C SER A 24 0.17 20.13 8.00
N ASP A 25 0.45 21.04 8.95
CA ASP A 25 1.51 20.84 9.93
C ASP A 25 1.02 20.04 11.13
N ASN A 26 1.82 19.07 11.55
CA ASN A 26 1.59 18.36 12.80
C ASN A 26 2.10 19.20 13.98
N LEU A 27 1.24 19.45 14.97
CA LEU A 27 1.70 20.00 16.25
C LEU A 27 2.46 18.91 17.00
N THR A 28 3.77 19.12 17.20
CA THR A 28 4.65 18.17 17.89
C THR A 28 5.16 18.76 19.19
N ILE A 29 5.16 17.95 20.25
CA ILE A 29 5.84 18.25 21.50
C ILE A 29 7.07 17.36 21.56
N ARG A 30 8.25 17.96 21.72
CA ARG A 30 9.47 17.23 22.01
C ARG A 30 9.50 16.88 23.50
N VAL A 31 9.47 15.59 23.82
CA VAL A 31 9.50 15.10 25.21
C VAL A 31 10.92 14.72 25.66
N GLU A 32 11.79 14.32 24.71
CA GLU A 32 13.23 14.06 24.94
C GLU A 32 14.05 14.38 23.67
N GLU A 33 15.39 14.37 23.78
CA GLU A 33 16.28 14.51 22.64
C GLU A 33 16.08 13.30 21.71
N ASN A 34 15.37 13.52 20.58
CA ASN A 34 14.90 12.55 19.58
C ASN A 34 13.47 11.97 19.75
N THR A 35 12.72 12.37 20.78
CA THR A 35 11.34 11.89 20.95
C THR A 35 10.34 13.03 20.73
N ASN A 36 9.66 13.02 19.58
CA ASN A 36 8.59 13.96 19.22
C ASN A 36 7.23 13.26 19.29
N VAL A 37 6.31 13.80 20.08
CA VAL A 37 4.93 13.33 20.20
C VAL A 37 4.02 14.25 19.38
N LYS A 38 3.33 13.69 18.39
CA LYS A 38 2.28 14.40 17.64
C LYS A 38 1.03 14.51 18.52
N ILE A 39 0.53 15.73 18.72
CA ILE A 39 -0.66 15.98 19.55
C ILE A 39 -1.82 16.60 18.76
N ALA A 40 -1.60 16.98 17.51
CA ALA A 40 -2.67 17.36 16.59
C ALA A 40 -2.37 16.78 15.20
N ILE A 41 -3.37 16.11 14.64
CA ILE A 41 -3.35 15.55 13.29
C ILE A 41 -4.07 16.53 12.35
N PRO A 42 -3.51 16.88 11.18
CA PRO A 42 -4.21 17.64 10.14
C PRO A 42 -5.47 16.93 9.65
N GLY A 43 -6.51 17.68 9.29
CA GLY A 43 -7.76 17.10 8.76
C GLY A 43 -7.53 16.31 7.47
N SER A 44 -6.52 16.68 6.68
CA SER A 44 -6.09 15.95 5.49
C SER A 44 -5.54 14.56 5.77
N GLU A 45 -4.94 14.33 6.95
CA GLU A 45 -4.43 13.02 7.38
C GLU A 45 -5.54 12.15 8.00
N VAL A 46 -6.65 12.78 8.45
CA VAL A 46 -7.81 12.10 9.03
C VAL A 46 -8.88 11.75 7.99
N LEU A 47 -8.91 12.47 6.88
CA LEU A 47 -9.81 12.20 5.75
C LEU A 47 -9.14 11.34 4.65
N GLY A 48 -7.87 10.98 4.82
CA GLY A 48 -7.24 9.96 3.98
C GLY A 48 -7.88 8.62 4.25
N THR A 49 -8.68 8.13 3.30
CA THR A 49 -9.17 6.75 3.33
C THR A 49 -8.11 5.86 2.74
N ASP A 50 -7.80 4.75 3.43
CA ASP A 50 -7.08 3.65 2.80
C ASP A 50 -7.84 3.22 1.54
N LEU A 51 -7.20 3.34 0.38
CA LEU A 51 -7.81 3.02 -0.91
C LEU A 51 -7.79 1.51 -1.19
N ASN A 52 -7.16 0.72 -0.31
CA ASN A 52 -7.13 -0.74 -0.30
C ASN A 52 -6.84 -1.30 -1.70
N SER A 53 -5.60 -1.08 -2.17
CA SER A 53 -5.14 -1.58 -3.46
C SER A 53 -5.04 -3.10 -3.45
N ASP A 54 -5.49 -3.74 -4.52
CA ASP A 54 -5.17 -5.14 -4.76
C ASP A 54 -3.68 -5.33 -5.02
N LEU A 55 -3.21 -6.52 -4.68
CA LEU A 55 -1.89 -7.04 -4.96
C LEU A 55 -1.81 -7.47 -6.43
N ASN A 56 -0.82 -6.97 -7.15
CA ASN A 56 -0.53 -7.40 -8.52
C ASN A 56 0.97 -7.69 -8.71
N THR A 57 1.34 -8.25 -9.87
CA THR A 57 2.73 -8.65 -10.14
C THR A 57 3.70 -7.49 -10.28
N SER A 58 3.22 -6.26 -10.57
CA SER A 58 4.06 -5.06 -10.65
C SER A 58 4.26 -4.37 -9.29
N THR A 59 3.51 -4.76 -8.26
CA THR A 59 3.64 -4.23 -6.89
C THR A 59 5.06 -4.52 -6.38
N LYS A 60 5.76 -3.51 -5.89
CA LYS A 60 7.12 -3.70 -5.34
C LYS A 60 7.04 -4.30 -3.95
N VAL A 61 8.02 -5.14 -3.62
CA VAL A 61 8.17 -5.73 -2.28
C VAL A 61 8.31 -4.66 -1.20
N SER A 62 8.94 -3.52 -1.52
CA SER A 62 9.05 -2.36 -0.65
C SER A 62 7.73 -1.62 -0.40
N GLN A 63 6.66 -1.91 -1.15
CA GLN A 63 5.34 -1.29 -0.98
C GLN A 63 4.36 -2.19 -0.22
N LEU A 64 4.74 -3.43 0.10
CA LEU A 64 3.91 -4.36 0.86
C LEU A 64 3.81 -3.96 2.34
N ASN A 65 2.91 -4.60 3.07
CA ASN A 65 2.61 -4.36 4.48
C ASN A 65 2.25 -2.89 4.76
N GLY A 66 1.37 -2.32 3.93
CA GLY A 66 0.94 -0.93 4.03
C GLY A 66 2.11 0.03 3.86
N GLY A 67 2.93 -0.19 2.83
CA GLY A 67 4.09 0.66 2.52
C GLY A 67 5.31 0.50 3.45
N SER A 68 5.24 -0.35 4.48
CA SER A 68 6.40 -0.65 5.35
C SER A 68 7.48 -1.48 4.64
N GLY A 69 7.09 -2.16 3.58
CA GLY A 69 7.93 -3.09 2.83
C GLY A 69 8.18 -4.40 3.59
N ILE A 70 9.02 -5.23 2.99
CA ILE A 70 9.49 -6.49 3.56
C ILE A 70 10.98 -6.40 3.80
N SER A 71 11.43 -6.93 4.94
CA SER A 71 12.86 -7.06 5.24
C SER A 71 13.52 -8.02 4.25
N GLU A 72 14.57 -7.53 3.61
CA GLU A 72 15.44 -8.36 2.77
C GLU A 72 15.99 -9.52 3.58
N GLY A 73 16.13 -10.66 2.93
CA GLY A 73 16.58 -11.84 3.63
C GLY A 73 16.29 -13.11 2.86
N THR A 74 16.47 -14.20 3.59
CA THR A 74 16.48 -15.52 3.02
C THR A 74 15.58 -16.43 3.85
N PHE A 75 14.81 -17.26 3.17
CA PHE A 75 14.00 -18.30 3.79
C PHE A 75 14.18 -19.61 3.02
N SER A 76 13.80 -20.72 3.62
CA SER A 76 13.81 -22.04 3.00
C SER A 76 12.39 -22.52 2.71
N ILE A 77 12.24 -23.20 1.58
CA ILE A 77 11.04 -23.95 1.21
C ILE A 77 11.44 -25.40 1.12
N THR A 78 10.73 -26.26 1.84
CA THR A 78 10.84 -27.71 1.74
C THR A 78 9.52 -28.27 1.22
N ASP A 79 9.55 -28.83 0.02
CA ASP A 79 8.40 -29.50 -0.59
C ASP A 79 8.06 -30.81 0.14
N ARG A 80 6.87 -31.35 -0.14
CA ARG A 80 6.33 -32.56 0.46
C ARG A 80 7.09 -33.82 0.03
N SER A 81 7.87 -33.75 -1.06
CA SER A 81 8.79 -34.81 -1.50
C SER A 81 10.12 -34.83 -0.72
N GLY A 82 10.37 -33.78 0.08
CA GLY A 82 11.55 -33.58 0.92
C GLY A 82 12.65 -32.74 0.26
N ASN A 83 12.41 -32.14 -0.91
CA ASN A 83 13.38 -31.26 -1.55
C ASN A 83 13.37 -29.90 -0.86
N THR A 84 14.54 -29.43 -0.44
CA THR A 84 14.70 -28.12 0.19
C THR A 84 15.46 -27.17 -0.73
N LYS A 85 14.97 -25.94 -0.84
CA LYS A 85 15.67 -24.82 -1.47
C LYS A 85 15.61 -23.58 -0.62
N THR A 86 16.60 -22.74 -0.85
CA THR A 86 16.76 -21.46 -0.18
C THR A 86 16.42 -20.35 -1.16
N ILE A 87 15.56 -19.43 -0.74
CA ILE A 87 15.00 -18.33 -1.51
C ILE A 87 15.51 -17.03 -0.93
N ASN A 88 16.08 -16.17 -1.77
CA ASN A 88 16.57 -14.86 -1.37
C ASN A 88 15.68 -13.77 -1.96
N ILE A 89 15.19 -12.87 -1.10
CA ILE A 89 14.34 -11.73 -1.48
C ILE A 89 15.08 -10.44 -1.16
N ILE A 90 15.05 -9.52 -2.11
CA ILE A 90 15.61 -8.17 -1.98
C ILE A 90 14.52 -7.12 -2.21
N SER A 91 14.67 -5.93 -1.64
CA SER A 91 13.64 -4.88 -1.62
C SER A 91 13.33 -4.29 -3.00
N SER A 92 14.23 -4.45 -3.97
CA SER A 92 14.04 -4.01 -5.35
C SER A 92 13.17 -4.94 -6.18
N MET A 93 12.84 -6.14 -5.69
CA MET A 93 11.98 -7.09 -6.38
C MET A 93 10.53 -6.63 -6.39
N THR A 94 9.79 -7.10 -7.38
CA THR A 94 8.33 -7.05 -7.45
C THR A 94 7.71 -8.34 -6.93
N VAL A 95 6.40 -8.34 -6.66
CA VAL A 95 5.64 -9.56 -6.35
C VAL A 95 5.77 -10.58 -7.47
N GLY A 96 5.80 -10.13 -8.73
CA GLY A 96 6.06 -11.00 -9.88
C GLY A 96 7.43 -11.68 -9.81
N ASP A 97 8.48 -10.95 -9.40
CA ASP A 97 9.82 -11.52 -9.22
C ASP A 97 9.85 -12.52 -8.05
N VAL A 98 9.18 -12.21 -6.93
CA VAL A 98 9.07 -13.13 -5.78
C VAL A 98 8.43 -14.45 -6.22
N ILE A 99 7.29 -14.37 -6.91
CA ILE A 99 6.57 -15.52 -7.45
C ILE A 99 7.46 -16.31 -8.42
N ALA A 100 8.20 -15.62 -9.31
CA ALA A 100 9.09 -16.27 -10.25
C ALA A 100 10.24 -17.02 -9.55
N VAL A 101 10.86 -16.41 -8.54
CA VAL A 101 11.94 -17.02 -7.76
C VAL A 101 11.42 -18.24 -6.99
N ILE A 102 10.25 -18.15 -6.35
CA ILE A 102 9.65 -19.29 -5.63
C ILE A 102 9.30 -20.42 -6.60
N ASN A 103 8.67 -20.12 -7.75
CA ASN A 103 8.36 -21.11 -8.77
C ASN A 103 9.61 -21.80 -9.34
N SER A 104 10.75 -21.10 -9.39
CA SER A 104 12.02 -21.67 -9.84
C SER A 104 12.68 -22.61 -8.81
N SER A 105 12.18 -22.66 -7.58
CA SER A 105 12.77 -23.45 -6.49
C SER A 105 12.62 -24.96 -6.70
N SER A 106 11.49 -25.39 -7.22
CA SER A 106 11.18 -26.81 -7.44
C SER A 106 10.11 -26.93 -8.51
N PRO A 107 10.18 -27.92 -9.42
CA PRO A 107 9.12 -28.18 -10.39
C PRO A 107 7.79 -28.59 -9.73
N ASN A 108 7.81 -28.99 -8.46
CA ASN A 108 6.62 -29.36 -7.70
C ASN A 108 5.94 -28.16 -7.04
N ILE A 109 6.61 -27.01 -6.94
CA ILE A 109 6.04 -25.83 -6.31
C ILE A 109 5.39 -24.97 -7.38
N THR A 110 4.19 -24.48 -7.08
CA THR A 110 3.51 -23.45 -7.87
C THR A 110 3.08 -22.35 -6.94
N ASP A 111 3.58 -21.16 -7.17
CA ASP A 111 3.29 -19.95 -6.42
C ASP A 111 2.51 -18.97 -7.28
N SER A 112 1.52 -18.29 -6.69
CA SER A 112 0.66 -17.33 -7.37
C SER A 112 0.05 -16.36 -6.38
N ILE A 113 -0.43 -15.20 -6.86
CA ILE A 113 -1.33 -14.35 -6.08
C ILE A 113 -2.59 -15.17 -5.76
N ASN A 114 -3.04 -15.08 -4.51
CA ASN A 114 -4.20 -15.82 -4.03
C ASN A 114 -5.49 -15.35 -4.72
N SER A 115 -6.55 -16.15 -4.63
CA SER A 115 -7.82 -15.82 -5.29
C SER A 115 -8.49 -14.55 -4.77
N THR A 116 -8.11 -14.09 -3.57
CA THR A 116 -8.59 -12.86 -2.95
C THR A 116 -7.80 -11.62 -3.38
N GLY A 117 -6.76 -11.77 -4.20
CA GLY A 117 -6.00 -10.64 -4.76
C GLY A 117 -5.15 -9.87 -3.74
N ASN A 118 -4.89 -10.42 -2.56
CA ASN A 118 -4.24 -9.68 -1.46
C ASN A 118 -3.05 -10.42 -0.83
N GLY A 119 -2.80 -11.67 -1.21
CA GLY A 119 -1.71 -12.47 -0.65
C GLY A 119 -1.12 -13.44 -1.66
N ILE A 120 -0.19 -14.28 -1.20
CA ILE A 120 0.52 -15.27 -2.03
C ILE A 120 0.13 -16.68 -1.59
N THR A 121 -0.22 -17.55 -2.52
CA THR A 121 -0.52 -18.96 -2.27
C THR A 121 0.59 -19.86 -2.82
N VAL A 122 1.23 -20.61 -1.93
CA VAL A 122 2.22 -21.63 -2.28
C VAL A 122 1.54 -23.00 -2.35
N THR A 123 1.49 -23.57 -3.55
CA THR A 123 0.91 -24.88 -3.83
C THR A 123 2.01 -25.91 -4.06
N ASP A 124 1.89 -27.08 -3.43
CA ASP A 124 2.77 -28.22 -3.67
C ASP A 124 2.05 -29.32 -4.46
N LYS A 125 2.60 -29.64 -5.64
CA LYS A 125 2.13 -30.63 -6.61
C LYS A 125 2.91 -31.95 -6.55
N SER A 126 3.70 -32.18 -5.50
CA SER A 126 4.43 -33.42 -5.28
C SER A 126 3.49 -34.62 -5.34
N SER A 127 3.80 -35.59 -6.20
CA SER A 127 3.08 -36.86 -6.27
C SER A 127 3.44 -37.83 -5.13
N VAL A 128 4.61 -37.64 -4.53
CA VAL A 128 5.11 -38.43 -3.39
C VAL A 128 5.13 -37.55 -2.16
N ILE A 129 4.43 -37.98 -1.10
CA ILE A 129 4.35 -37.24 0.17
C ILE A 129 5.19 -37.97 1.22
N LYS A 130 6.27 -37.34 1.67
CA LYS A 130 7.11 -37.79 2.80
C LYS A 130 6.93 -36.91 4.03
N GLN A 131 6.51 -35.67 3.83
CA GLN A 131 6.37 -34.64 4.86
C GLN A 131 5.36 -33.58 4.45
N SER A 132 5.08 -32.65 5.36
CA SER A 132 4.32 -31.43 5.10
C SER A 132 5.17 -30.42 4.31
N LEU A 133 4.51 -29.59 3.48
CA LEU A 133 5.13 -28.40 2.91
C LEU A 133 5.56 -27.51 4.07
N THR A 134 6.82 -27.08 4.07
CA THR A 134 7.39 -26.30 5.17
C THR A 134 8.12 -25.09 4.61
N ILE A 135 7.78 -23.90 5.10
CA ILE A 135 8.47 -22.64 4.82
C ILE A 135 9.00 -22.10 6.15
N SER A 136 10.32 -21.92 6.23
CA SER A 136 11.02 -21.50 7.44
C SER A 136 11.99 -20.37 7.16
N GLU A 137 12.18 -19.49 8.14
CA GLU A 137 13.20 -18.44 8.05
C GLU A 137 14.61 -19.02 8.12
N VAL A 138 15.56 -18.37 7.43
CA VAL A 138 16.97 -18.69 7.54
C VAL A 138 17.66 -17.60 8.36
N SER A 139 18.60 -17.99 9.22
CA SER A 139 19.41 -17.06 10.03
C SER A 139 18.62 -16.09 10.92
N GLY A 140 17.41 -16.48 11.34
CA GLY A 140 16.56 -15.64 12.21
C GLY A 140 15.91 -14.45 11.49
N GLY A 141 15.82 -14.49 10.16
CA GLY A 141 15.08 -13.50 9.36
C GLY A 141 13.57 -13.51 9.63
N THR A 142 12.87 -12.56 9.00
CA THR A 142 11.41 -12.41 9.07
C THR A 142 10.77 -12.25 7.68
N THR A 143 11.49 -12.64 6.63
CA THR A 143 11.10 -12.38 5.24
C THR A 143 9.88 -13.22 4.83
N ALA A 144 9.88 -14.52 5.13
CA ALA A 144 8.73 -15.38 4.86
C ALA A 144 7.51 -15.01 5.71
N ALA A 145 7.72 -14.58 6.95
CA ALA A 145 6.67 -14.07 7.82
C ALA A 145 6.05 -12.78 7.27
N SER A 146 6.88 -11.87 6.76
CA SER A 146 6.44 -10.60 6.17
C SER A 146 5.80 -10.78 4.79
N LEU A 147 6.13 -11.87 4.08
CA LEU A 147 5.43 -12.35 2.88
C LEU A 147 4.18 -13.17 3.23
N GLY A 148 3.88 -13.37 4.51
CA GLY A 148 2.68 -14.06 4.96
C GLY A 148 2.65 -15.57 4.70
N ILE A 149 3.75 -16.16 4.25
CA ILE A 149 3.84 -17.57 3.80
C ILE A 149 4.62 -18.48 4.76
N ILE A 150 5.08 -17.97 5.90
CA ILE A 150 5.76 -18.80 6.90
C ILE A 150 4.83 -19.87 7.47
N GLY A 151 5.31 -21.11 7.58
CA GLY A 151 4.55 -22.16 8.26
C GLY A 151 4.76 -23.56 7.71
N LYS A 152 3.98 -24.49 8.26
CA LYS A 152 3.99 -25.91 7.89
C LYS A 152 2.56 -26.39 7.64
N LYS A 153 2.31 -27.01 6.48
CA LYS A 153 0.97 -27.47 6.11
C LYS A 153 0.99 -28.77 5.31
N ASP A 154 0.01 -29.63 5.58
CA ASP A 154 -0.28 -30.82 4.77
C ASP A 154 -1.17 -30.46 3.57
N GLY A 155 -0.66 -29.56 2.72
CA GLY A 155 -1.40 -28.97 1.60
C GLY A 155 -0.79 -27.64 1.18
N ASN A 156 -1.62 -26.75 0.64
CA ASN A 156 -1.22 -25.41 0.23
C ASN A 156 -1.00 -24.51 1.45
N ILE A 157 -0.03 -23.61 1.35
CA ILE A 157 0.09 -22.48 2.26
C ILE A 157 -0.62 -21.30 1.59
N GLU A 158 -1.76 -20.92 2.16
CA GLU A 158 -2.47 -19.70 1.81
C GLU A 158 -1.86 -18.54 2.61
N GLY A 159 -1.24 -17.59 1.92
CA GLY A 159 -0.65 -16.42 2.55
C GLY A 159 -1.69 -15.46 3.10
N ILE A 160 -1.29 -14.68 4.10
CA ILE A 160 -2.13 -13.61 4.65
C ILE A 160 -2.21 -12.42 3.69
N ASP A 161 -3.10 -11.49 4.01
CA ASP A 161 -3.18 -10.19 3.36
C ASP A 161 -1.87 -9.42 3.54
N LEU A 162 -1.24 -9.06 2.43
CA LEU A 162 0.01 -8.30 2.34
C LEU A 162 -0.21 -6.79 2.31
N ASN A 163 -1.45 -6.32 2.33
CA ASN A 163 -1.83 -4.91 2.32
C ASN A 163 -0.99 -4.10 1.33
N ALA A 164 -1.20 -4.33 0.03
CA ALA A 164 -0.40 -3.72 -1.02
C ALA A 164 -0.51 -2.19 -0.99
N GLY A 165 0.62 -1.51 -0.90
CA GLY A 165 0.67 -0.07 -0.99
C GLY A 165 0.33 0.44 -2.39
N LEU A 166 -0.25 1.63 -2.44
CA LEU A 166 -0.49 2.39 -3.66
C LEU A 166 0.82 2.70 -4.38
N SER A 167 0.74 2.64 -5.70
CA SER A 167 1.74 3.12 -6.63
C SER A 167 1.10 4.03 -7.66
N ARG A 168 1.89 4.74 -8.47
CA ARG A 168 1.33 5.51 -9.59
C ARG A 168 0.76 4.59 -10.68
N GLU A 169 1.22 3.35 -10.70
CA GLU A 169 0.87 2.29 -11.63
C GLU A 169 -0.40 1.54 -11.21
N THR A 170 -0.84 1.64 -9.95
CA THR A 170 -2.05 1.01 -9.43
C THR A 170 -3.27 1.44 -10.25
N LEU A 171 -4.01 0.46 -10.77
CA LEU A 171 -5.20 0.68 -11.57
C LEU A 171 -6.36 1.08 -10.67
N ILE A 172 -7.25 1.93 -11.18
CA ILE A 172 -8.45 2.34 -10.43
C ILE A 172 -9.42 1.18 -10.24
N SER A 173 -9.38 0.18 -11.11
CA SER A 173 -10.13 -1.08 -10.97
C SER A 173 -9.60 -1.99 -9.86
N GLU A 174 -8.34 -1.82 -9.44
CA GLU A 174 -7.70 -2.63 -8.39
C GLU A 174 -7.98 -2.06 -6.99
N LEU A 175 -8.56 -0.86 -6.89
CA LEU A 175 -8.87 -0.23 -5.62
C LEU A 175 -10.09 -0.86 -4.94
N ASN A 176 -10.23 -0.63 -3.63
CA ASN A 176 -11.32 -1.16 -2.81
C ASN A 176 -11.40 -2.70 -2.87
N GLY A 177 -10.24 -3.36 -2.81
CA GLY A 177 -10.13 -4.83 -2.90
C GLY A 177 -10.61 -5.37 -4.25
N GLY A 178 -10.18 -4.75 -5.35
CA GLY A 178 -10.50 -5.18 -6.71
C GLY A 178 -11.90 -4.84 -7.21
N ASN A 179 -12.73 -4.16 -6.40
CA ASN A 179 -14.06 -3.70 -6.82
C ASN A 179 -14.00 -2.44 -7.70
N GLY A 180 -12.88 -1.73 -7.65
CA GLY A 180 -12.63 -0.50 -8.35
C GLY A 180 -13.40 0.71 -7.80
N LEU A 181 -13.07 1.89 -8.33
CA LEU A 181 -13.79 3.13 -8.06
C LEU A 181 -14.42 3.68 -9.34
N THR A 182 -15.67 4.14 -9.24
CA THR A 182 -16.28 4.94 -10.31
C THR A 182 -15.80 6.39 -10.15
N LEU A 183 -15.04 6.86 -11.12
CA LEU A 183 -14.55 8.24 -11.13
C LEU A 183 -15.58 9.19 -11.73
N GLY A 184 -15.53 10.43 -11.27
CA GLY A 184 -16.38 11.52 -11.76
C GLY A 184 -15.74 12.86 -11.47
N ASP A 185 -16.60 13.85 -11.26
CA ASP A 185 -16.17 15.21 -10.99
C ASP A 185 -15.90 15.43 -9.50
N VAL A 186 -14.78 16.07 -9.18
CA VAL A 186 -14.37 16.42 -7.82
C VAL A 186 -14.24 17.93 -7.70
N GLY A 187 -14.88 18.50 -6.68
CA GLY A 187 -14.71 19.90 -6.32
C GLY A 187 -13.44 20.11 -5.49
N ILE A 188 -12.55 21.00 -5.94
CA ILE A 188 -11.40 21.47 -5.16
C ILE A 188 -11.70 22.87 -4.66
N VAL A 189 -11.60 23.07 -3.35
CA VAL A 189 -11.76 24.39 -2.72
C VAL A 189 -10.40 24.88 -2.23
N ASN A 190 -9.84 25.87 -2.93
CA ASN A 190 -8.56 26.49 -2.61
C ASN A 190 -8.58 28.01 -2.87
N GLY A 191 -9.44 28.73 -2.15
CA GLY A 191 -9.60 30.17 -2.29
C GLY A 191 -10.00 30.59 -3.71
N ALA A 192 -9.28 31.56 -4.29
CA ALA A 192 -9.53 32.03 -5.66
C ALA A 192 -9.28 30.96 -6.73
N ALA A 193 -8.47 29.94 -6.42
CA ALA A 193 -8.16 28.84 -7.32
C ALA A 193 -9.13 27.65 -7.17
N SER A 194 -10.33 27.86 -6.63
CA SER A 194 -11.33 26.80 -6.48
C SER A 194 -11.97 26.37 -7.80
N GLY A 195 -12.61 25.21 -7.82
CA GLY A 195 -13.47 24.74 -8.91
C GLY A 195 -13.47 23.24 -9.07
N THR A 196 -14.23 22.76 -10.05
CA THR A 196 -14.39 21.34 -10.34
C THR A 196 -13.34 20.85 -11.33
N ILE A 197 -12.91 19.60 -11.14
CA ILE A 197 -12.07 18.85 -12.08
C ILE A 197 -12.76 17.53 -12.39
N SER A 198 -12.61 17.02 -13.62
CA SER A 198 -13.08 15.68 -13.95
C SER A 198 -11.94 14.68 -13.83
N LEU A 199 -12.17 13.59 -13.11
CA LEU A 199 -11.25 12.45 -13.00
C LEU A 199 -11.67 11.30 -13.93
N SER A 200 -12.77 11.45 -14.65
CA SER A 200 -13.44 10.39 -15.42
C SER A 200 -12.56 9.72 -16.49
N SER A 201 -11.49 10.39 -16.93
CA SER A 201 -10.54 9.85 -17.92
C SER A 201 -9.39 9.05 -17.31
N ALA A 202 -9.24 9.03 -15.97
CA ALA A 202 -8.15 8.32 -15.32
C ALA A 202 -8.45 6.82 -15.19
N THR A 203 -7.45 6.01 -15.52
CA THR A 203 -7.42 4.56 -15.33
C THR A 203 -6.41 4.14 -14.26
N THR A 204 -5.51 5.03 -13.83
CA THR A 204 -4.52 4.77 -12.77
C THR A 204 -4.47 5.88 -11.72
N ILE A 205 -3.92 5.56 -10.53
CA ILE A 205 -3.63 6.53 -9.48
C ILE A 205 -2.71 7.65 -9.98
N GLY A 206 -1.68 7.32 -10.77
CA GLY A 206 -0.78 8.31 -11.36
C GLY A 206 -1.53 9.32 -12.24
N GLN A 207 -2.52 8.88 -13.02
CA GLN A 207 -3.32 9.77 -13.84
C GLN A 207 -4.25 10.67 -13.01
N ILE A 208 -4.84 10.17 -11.93
CA ILE A 208 -5.59 11.02 -10.98
C ILE A 208 -4.68 12.12 -10.43
N ILE A 209 -3.49 11.76 -9.96
CA ILE A 209 -2.51 12.70 -9.43
C ILE A 209 -2.16 13.76 -10.47
N ASP A 210 -1.92 13.35 -11.72
CA ASP A 210 -1.54 14.26 -12.80
C ASP A 210 -2.71 15.19 -13.18
N LEU A 211 -3.95 14.69 -13.21
CA LEU A 211 -5.15 15.52 -13.45
C LEU A 211 -5.33 16.57 -12.36
N ILE A 212 -5.13 16.22 -11.08
CA ILE A 212 -5.22 17.16 -9.97
C ILE A 212 -4.09 18.18 -10.04
N ASN A 213 -2.84 17.74 -10.24
CA ASN A 213 -1.68 18.63 -10.27
C ASN A 213 -1.70 19.61 -11.46
N ASN A 214 -2.25 19.19 -12.60
CA ASN A 214 -2.38 20.03 -13.79
C ASN A 214 -3.69 20.82 -13.86
N SER A 215 -4.53 20.78 -12.82
CA SER A 215 -5.84 21.43 -12.78
C SER A 215 -5.81 22.96 -12.66
N GLY A 216 -4.64 23.54 -12.37
CA GLY A 216 -4.50 24.97 -12.07
C GLY A 216 -5.12 25.38 -10.72
N LYS A 217 -5.51 24.43 -9.86
CA LYS A 217 -6.16 24.70 -8.56
C LYS A 217 -5.17 25.02 -7.43
N ASN A 218 -3.90 25.25 -7.76
CA ASN A 218 -2.81 25.56 -6.83
C ASN A 218 -2.69 24.55 -5.67
N VAL A 219 -2.83 23.26 -5.99
CA VAL A 219 -2.70 22.14 -5.05
C VAL A 219 -1.66 21.16 -5.58
N THR A 220 -1.14 20.33 -4.68
CA THR A 220 -0.29 19.18 -4.99
C THR A 220 -0.91 17.91 -4.44
N ALA A 221 -1.35 17.04 -5.33
CA ALA A 221 -1.72 15.66 -5.07
C ALA A 221 -0.49 14.75 -5.08
N SER A 222 -0.44 13.82 -4.14
CA SER A 222 0.52 12.72 -4.09
C SER A 222 -0.08 11.51 -3.38
N ILE A 223 0.59 10.37 -3.45
CA ILE A 223 0.37 9.29 -2.49
C ILE A 223 0.87 9.77 -1.13
N ASP A 224 0.15 9.41 -0.07
CA ASP A 224 0.52 9.76 1.29
C ASP A 224 1.78 9.01 1.76
N ARG A 225 2.30 9.36 2.93
CA ARG A 225 3.52 8.72 3.43
C ARG A 225 3.31 7.26 3.85
N ALA A 226 2.12 6.90 4.30
CA ALA A 226 1.80 5.50 4.63
C ALA A 226 1.65 4.65 3.35
N GLY A 227 1.50 5.28 2.18
CA GLY A 227 1.44 4.57 0.92
C GLY A 227 0.10 3.90 0.68
N ASN A 228 -0.96 4.28 1.38
CA ASN A 228 -2.29 3.65 1.28
C ASN A 228 -3.41 4.64 0.97
N ALA A 229 -3.13 5.95 0.98
CA ALA A 229 -4.11 6.99 0.64
C ALA A 229 -3.56 7.98 -0.38
N LEU A 230 -4.46 8.75 -0.99
CA LEU A 230 -4.10 9.98 -1.69
C LEU A 230 -4.17 11.17 -0.73
N GLN A 231 -3.16 12.02 -0.78
CA GLN A 231 -3.15 13.31 -0.11
C GLN A 231 -3.18 14.43 -1.14
N VAL A 232 -3.91 15.51 -0.83
CA VAL A 232 -3.93 16.74 -1.63
C VAL A 232 -3.60 17.90 -0.69
N ILE A 233 -2.50 18.59 -0.98
CA ILE A 233 -1.96 19.68 -0.16
C ILE A 233 -2.16 21.00 -0.91
N SER A 234 -2.61 22.04 -0.20
CA SER A 234 -2.67 23.37 -0.77
C SER A 234 -1.27 23.97 -0.89
N ASN A 235 -0.97 24.58 -2.03
CA ASN A 235 0.26 25.39 -2.21
C ASN A 235 0.03 26.86 -1.83
N ASN A 236 -1.16 27.21 -1.33
CA ASN A 236 -1.45 28.56 -0.86
C ASN A 236 -0.97 28.72 0.58
N SER A 237 -0.03 29.64 0.82
CA SER A 237 0.54 29.93 2.14
C SER A 237 -0.47 30.50 3.16
N SER A 238 -1.69 30.82 2.72
CA SER A 238 -2.77 31.38 3.56
C SER A 238 -3.82 30.35 4.00
N THR A 239 -3.73 29.11 3.51
CA THR A 239 -4.61 27.98 3.86
C THR A 239 -3.79 26.86 4.44
#